data_AF-A0A535Q3A2-F1
#
_entry.id   AF-A0A535Q3A2-F1
#
_cell.length_a   1.000
_cell.length_b   1.000
_cell.length_c   1.000
_cell.angle_alpha   90.00
_cell.angle_beta   90.00
_cell.angle_gamma   90.00
#
_symmetry.space_group_name_H-M   'P 1'
#
loop_
_entity.id
_entity.type
_entity.pdbx_description
1 polymer ?
#
loop_
_entity_poly.entity_id
_entity_poly.type
_entity_poly.pdbx_seq_one_letter_code
_entity_poly.pdbx_strand_id
1 'polypeptide(L)'
;MATTTQRAAPITERPDYLKERLKALPETPGVYLMRDAQGRVIYAGKALSLRNRVPNYFQASSVLPEHIAAMVARVYEFEVITTATEKEALVLEQTMIKRHRPRFNIRLRDDKNYLYIKLPLNEDFPRITLVRRPGTDGARYWGPYTHAIALRTTLKTVRRVIPYRSCKDSEFALGRPCFYYHLNLCPAPCAGFINREAYHEQLEQVASFLDGRSDQVARRLKQQMQTAADKLEYEAAARYRDRLDAMERMAERQKVLAMSRYDQDLFGLARANAQGSVRVFSVREGRLSGSENFDLVGLGKEQSSGDILNAFVSQYYANATHIPKDVFVPEVLPDRELIEQWLSERRGSQVTVRVPQRGKQRELLQQAAANAQETMRQMRITLDYDAARTSSLLNDLQAKLELPQLPVRIECYDISNIQGQSPVGSMVVFEDGRPKPAHYRHFRIKTVQGANDFAMLQEVLRRRFGRLARSEEGIPEEPSFSHVPDLLLVDGGKGQLSAAREVMEGMGVADVPTFGLAKEQEELFGPGQSEPIRLPLDSEAMFLVQRIRDEAHRFAITFHRVVRKKHAFESVLDGISGLGPVRRRALLRQFGSVESIRSASVEELMAVKGITRPVAVAIKEIL
;
A
#
# COMPACT_ATOMS: atom_id res chain seq x y z
N MET A 1 -19.97 38.55 18.18
CA MET A 1 -18.88 37.98 19.00
C MET A 1 -18.74 36.51 18.63
N ALA A 2 -17.89 36.21 17.65
CA ALA A 2 -17.60 34.85 17.25
C ALA A 2 -16.72 34.21 18.33
N THR A 3 -17.19 33.12 18.93
CA THR A 3 -16.44 32.31 19.88
C THR A 3 -15.22 31.74 19.16
N THR A 4 -14.07 32.36 19.38
CA THR A 4 -12.76 31.81 19.04
C THR A 4 -12.74 30.37 19.54
N THR A 5 -12.60 29.38 18.64
CA THR A 5 -12.33 28.01 19.02
C THR A 5 -10.96 28.01 19.68
N GLN A 6 -10.92 28.31 20.98
CA GLN A 6 -9.72 28.23 21.79
C GLN A 6 -9.13 26.86 21.54
N ARG A 7 -7.88 26.81 21.04
CA ARG A 7 -7.09 25.58 21.02
C ARG A 7 -7.09 25.07 22.45
N ALA A 8 -7.90 24.06 22.71
CA ALA A 8 -8.13 23.63 24.07
C ALA A 8 -6.81 23.10 24.63
N ALA A 9 -6.44 23.59 25.81
CA ALA A 9 -5.12 23.41 26.41
C ALA A 9 -4.78 21.92 26.59
N PRO A 10 -3.49 21.52 26.48
CA PRO A 10 -3.03 20.19 26.84
C PRO A 10 -3.57 19.72 28.19
N ILE A 11 -3.76 18.40 28.37
CA ILE A 11 -4.32 17.85 29.60
C ILE A 11 -3.45 18.17 30.83
N THR A 12 -2.15 18.39 30.64
CA THR A 12 -1.19 18.82 31.66
C THR A 12 -1.44 20.23 32.17
N GLU A 13 -2.09 21.10 31.38
CA GLU A 13 -2.49 22.45 31.78
C GLU A 13 -3.86 22.47 32.48
N ARG A 14 -4.49 21.29 32.66
CA ARG A 14 -5.76 21.09 33.37
C ARG A 14 -5.58 20.08 34.52
N PRO A 15 -4.81 20.42 35.57
CA PRO A 15 -4.35 19.47 36.58
C PRO A 15 -5.49 18.80 37.36
N ASP A 16 -6.57 19.51 37.69
CA ASP A 16 -7.70 18.94 38.42
C ASP A 16 -8.47 17.90 37.57
N TYR A 17 -8.72 18.22 36.30
CA TYR A 17 -9.35 17.30 35.35
C TYR A 17 -8.48 16.05 35.13
N LEU A 18 -7.17 16.24 34.95
CA LEU A 18 -6.21 15.14 34.83
C LEU A 18 -6.22 14.24 36.05
N LYS A 19 -6.23 14.82 37.26
CA LYS A 19 -6.25 14.07 38.52
C LYS A 19 -7.49 13.19 38.65
N GLU A 20 -8.68 13.72 38.37
CA GLU A 20 -9.93 12.94 38.39
C GLU A 20 -9.95 11.85 37.31
N ARG A 21 -9.50 12.17 36.10
CA ARG A 21 -9.34 11.22 34.99
C ARG A 21 -8.40 10.06 35.33
N LEU A 22 -7.31 10.30 36.05
CA LEU A 22 -6.36 9.26 36.45
C LEU A 22 -6.92 8.37 37.58
N LYS A 23 -7.70 8.92 38.52
CA LYS A 23 -8.37 8.13 39.57
C LYS A 23 -9.40 7.15 39.00
N ALA A 24 -10.10 7.54 37.93
CA ALA A 24 -11.12 6.72 37.27
C ALA A 24 -10.57 5.51 36.50
N LEU A 25 -9.25 5.34 36.42
CA LEU A 25 -8.64 4.24 35.69
C LEU A 25 -8.85 2.88 36.38
N PRO A 26 -9.19 1.83 35.62
CA PRO A 26 -9.35 0.49 36.17
C PRO A 26 -7.99 -0.18 36.42
N GLU A 27 -7.97 -1.15 37.34
CA GLU A 27 -6.80 -2.01 37.62
C GLU A 27 -6.72 -3.22 36.69
N THR A 28 -7.49 -3.21 35.60
CA THR A 28 -7.49 -4.29 34.61
C THR A 28 -6.43 -4.08 33.53
N PRO A 29 -6.02 -5.16 32.84
CA PRO A 29 -5.26 -5.05 31.60
C PRO A 29 -6.03 -4.25 30.54
N GLY A 30 -5.29 -3.64 29.62
CA GLY A 30 -5.92 -2.94 28.51
C GLY A 30 -4.96 -2.10 27.69
N VAL A 31 -5.54 -1.36 26.74
CA VAL A 31 -4.85 -0.43 25.84
C VAL A 31 -5.28 0.98 26.16
N TYR A 32 -4.32 1.91 26.20
CA TYR A 32 -4.57 3.34 26.32
C TYR A 32 -4.14 4.07 25.05
N LEU A 33 -4.95 5.04 24.64
CA LEU A 33 -4.73 5.87 23.46
C LEU A 33 -4.57 7.32 23.92
N MET A 34 -3.49 7.97 23.51
CA MET A 34 -3.26 9.40 23.74
C MET A 34 -3.69 10.16 22.49
N ARG A 35 -4.49 11.22 22.65
CA ARG A 35 -5.01 12.05 21.55
C ARG A 35 -4.53 13.49 21.64
N ASP A 36 -4.32 14.11 20.49
CA ASP A 36 -4.01 15.55 20.40
C ASP A 36 -5.28 16.42 20.44
N ALA A 37 -5.10 17.75 20.43
CA ALA A 37 -6.20 18.72 20.44
C ALA A 37 -7.11 18.65 19.20
N GLN A 38 -6.72 17.90 18.16
CA GLN A 38 -7.55 17.63 16.98
C GLN A 38 -8.25 16.27 17.08
N GLY A 39 -8.17 15.58 18.23
CA GLY A 39 -8.75 14.26 18.46
C GLY A 39 -7.98 13.11 17.78
N ARG A 40 -6.81 13.36 17.19
CA ARG A 40 -6.02 12.33 16.50
C ARG A 40 -5.22 11.52 17.51
N VAL A 41 -5.23 10.20 17.36
CA VAL A 41 -4.42 9.31 18.21
C VAL A 41 -2.95 9.49 17.86
N ILE A 42 -2.16 9.99 18.81
CA ILE A 42 -0.73 10.26 18.65
C ILE A 42 0.16 9.19 19.29
N TYR A 43 -0.39 8.43 20.24
CA TYR A 43 0.28 7.28 20.86
C TYR A 43 -0.75 6.22 21.29
N ALA A 44 -0.37 4.95 21.20
CA ALA A 44 -1.11 3.80 21.73
C ALA A 44 -0.16 2.92 22.56
N GLY A 45 -0.58 2.45 23.73
CA GLY A 45 0.22 1.55 24.55
C GLY A 45 -0.63 0.52 25.29
N LYS A 46 -0.04 -0.65 25.57
CA LYS A 46 -0.63 -1.68 26.45
C LYS A 46 -0.20 -1.50 27.92
N ALA A 47 -1.02 -2.00 28.83
CA ALA A 47 -0.71 -2.08 30.26
C ALA A 47 -1.31 -3.34 30.90
N LEU A 48 -0.59 -3.94 31.87
CA LEU A 48 -1.15 -4.95 32.77
C LEU A 48 -2.15 -4.34 33.75
N SER A 49 -1.89 -3.12 34.22
CA SER A 49 -2.82 -2.31 35.00
C SER A 49 -2.82 -0.89 34.45
N LEU A 50 -3.96 -0.48 33.89
CA LEU A 50 -4.14 0.88 33.35
C LEU A 50 -3.97 1.95 34.44
N ARG A 51 -4.49 1.67 35.65
CA ARG A 51 -4.32 2.53 36.84
C ARG A 51 -2.86 2.75 37.21
N ASN A 52 -2.00 1.73 37.07
CA ASN A 52 -0.60 1.88 37.44
C ASN A 52 0.24 2.48 36.31
N ARG A 53 -0.10 2.21 35.05
CA ARG A 53 0.75 2.58 33.91
C ARG A 53 0.52 4.00 33.41
N VAL A 54 -0.73 4.41 33.23
CA VAL A 54 -1.07 5.69 32.58
C VAL A 54 -0.63 6.91 33.42
N PRO A 55 -0.75 6.92 34.77
CA PRO A 55 -0.28 8.05 35.57
C PRO A 55 1.22 8.34 35.44
N ASN A 56 2.05 7.33 35.13
CA ASN A 56 3.51 7.50 35.04
C ASN A 56 3.96 8.46 33.94
N TYR A 57 3.08 8.78 32.98
CA TYR A 57 3.36 9.80 31.96
C TYR A 57 3.21 11.24 32.47
N PHE A 58 2.52 11.43 33.59
CA PHE A 58 2.08 12.74 34.07
C PHE A 58 2.63 13.10 35.46
N GLN A 59 3.43 12.23 36.07
CA GLN A 59 4.04 12.48 37.37
C GLN A 59 5.28 13.39 37.21
N ALA A 60 5.40 14.38 38.10
CA ALA A 60 6.47 15.37 38.07
C ALA A 60 7.88 14.78 38.34
N SER A 61 7.96 13.62 38.99
CA SER A 61 9.21 12.90 39.31
C SER A 61 9.65 11.92 38.21
N SER A 62 8.89 11.77 37.14
CA SER A 62 9.20 10.83 36.06
C SER A 62 10.25 11.43 35.13
N VAL A 63 11.45 10.85 35.10
CA VAL A 63 12.43 11.14 34.05
C VAL A 63 11.94 10.49 32.76
N LEU A 64 11.20 11.25 31.96
CA LEU A 64 10.69 10.79 30.68
C LEU A 64 11.73 11.03 29.58
N PRO A 65 11.98 10.06 28.70
CA PRO A 65 12.78 10.29 27.49
C PRO A 65 12.22 11.47 26.68
N GLU A 66 13.10 12.24 26.02
CA GLU A 66 12.74 13.47 25.28
C GLU A 66 11.54 13.28 24.34
N HIS A 67 11.49 12.17 23.62
CA HIS A 67 10.41 11.84 22.68
C HIS A 67 9.06 11.58 23.36
N ILE A 68 9.05 11.03 24.59
CA ILE A 68 7.84 10.81 25.38
C ILE A 68 7.38 12.11 26.03
N ALA A 69 8.31 12.93 26.56
CA ALA A 69 7.97 14.25 27.07
C ALA A 69 7.32 15.12 25.99
N ALA A 70 7.87 15.10 24.76
CA ALA A 70 7.31 15.78 23.61
C ALA A 70 5.91 15.25 23.22
N MET A 71 5.64 13.97 23.42
CA MET A 71 4.31 13.38 23.22
C MET A 71 3.34 13.85 24.28
N VAL A 72 3.71 13.76 25.57
CA VAL A 72 2.89 14.16 26.73
C VAL A 72 2.47 15.63 26.64
N ALA A 73 3.38 16.53 26.24
CA ALA A 73 3.09 17.95 26.04
C ALA A 73 2.01 18.23 24.98
N ARG A 74 1.69 17.26 24.11
CA ARG A 74 0.67 17.36 23.06
C ARG A 74 -0.61 16.61 23.37
N VAL A 75 -0.66 15.89 24.50
CA VAL A 75 -1.84 15.11 24.89
C VAL A 75 -2.93 16.06 25.35
N TYR A 76 -4.05 16.03 24.63
CA TYR A 76 -5.27 16.75 24.99
C TYR A 76 -6.21 15.88 25.82
N GLU A 77 -6.28 14.59 25.49
CA GLU A 77 -7.09 13.60 26.19
C GLU A 77 -6.49 12.21 26.02
N PHE A 78 -6.86 11.28 26.89
CA PHE A 78 -6.58 9.87 26.69
C PHE A 78 -7.84 9.04 26.77
N GLU A 79 -7.83 7.87 26.13
CA GLU A 79 -8.90 6.88 26.12
C GLU A 79 -8.33 5.54 26.57
N VAL A 80 -9.13 4.72 27.24
CA VAL A 80 -8.71 3.39 27.68
C VAL A 80 -9.73 2.34 27.24
N ILE A 81 -9.23 1.19 26.80
CA ILE A 81 -10.01 0.03 26.40
C ILE A 81 -9.53 -1.15 27.23
N THR A 82 -10.38 -1.70 28.07
CA THR A 82 -10.04 -2.84 28.94
C THR A 82 -10.06 -4.15 28.17
N THR A 83 -9.23 -5.10 28.60
CA THR A 83 -9.19 -6.47 28.04
C THR A 83 -9.20 -7.49 29.18
N ALA A 84 -9.57 -8.73 28.89
CA ALA A 84 -9.60 -9.78 29.90
C ALA A 84 -8.18 -10.26 30.26
N THR A 85 -7.26 -10.22 29.29
CA THR A 85 -5.87 -10.66 29.48
C THR A 85 -4.86 -9.66 28.92
N GLU A 86 -3.62 -9.76 29.37
CA GLU A 86 -2.50 -8.97 28.83
C GLU A 86 -2.20 -9.32 27.36
N LYS A 87 -2.40 -10.58 26.96
CA LYS A 87 -2.26 -11.04 25.57
C LYS A 87 -3.28 -10.36 24.64
N GLU A 88 -4.53 -10.24 25.09
CA GLU A 88 -5.55 -9.49 24.36
C GLU A 88 -5.18 -8.01 24.26
N ALA A 89 -4.62 -7.42 25.31
CA ALA A 89 -4.11 -6.04 25.28
C ALA A 89 -3.00 -5.88 24.23
N LEU A 90 -2.08 -6.84 24.13
CA LEU A 90 -1.04 -6.86 23.09
C LEU A 90 -1.65 -6.87 21.68
N VAL A 91 -2.57 -7.78 21.40
CA VAL A 91 -3.23 -7.87 20.08
C VAL A 91 -4.02 -6.61 19.74
N LEU A 92 -4.74 -6.07 20.72
CA LEU A 92 -5.52 -4.84 20.57
C LEU A 92 -4.60 -3.64 20.33
N GLU A 93 -3.48 -3.53 21.03
CA GLU A 93 -2.48 -2.47 20.81
C GLU A 93 -1.96 -2.51 19.37
N GLN A 94 -1.57 -3.69 18.87
CA GLN A 94 -1.12 -3.84 17.48
C GLN A 94 -2.21 -3.41 16.49
N THR A 95 -3.47 -3.73 16.80
CA THR A 95 -4.63 -3.30 16.00
C THR A 95 -4.79 -1.78 16.00
N MET A 96 -4.60 -1.12 17.15
CA MET A 96 -4.70 0.34 17.28
C MET A 96 -3.53 1.06 16.60
N ILE A 97 -2.30 0.55 16.73
CA ILE A 97 -1.12 1.09 16.03
C ILE A 97 -1.33 0.99 14.53
N LYS A 98 -1.84 -0.15 14.03
CA LYS A 98 -2.13 -0.34 12.61
C LYS A 98 -3.23 0.59 12.10
N ARG A 99 -4.31 0.74 12.87
CA ARG A 99 -5.47 1.57 12.50
C ARG A 99 -5.15 3.06 12.49
N HIS A 100 -4.48 3.55 13.52
CA HIS A 100 -4.28 4.97 13.74
C HIS A 100 -2.91 5.48 13.29
N ARG A 101 -1.95 4.57 13.11
CA ARG A 101 -0.55 4.87 12.76
C ARG A 101 0.01 6.04 13.58
N PRO A 102 0.00 5.95 14.91
CA PRO A 102 0.29 7.08 15.80
C PRO A 102 1.74 7.54 15.63
N ARG A 103 1.98 8.86 15.63
CA ARG A 103 3.30 9.43 15.33
C ARG A 103 4.39 8.99 16.30
N PHE A 104 4.06 8.83 17.58
CA PHE A 104 5.02 8.54 18.65
C PHE A 104 5.19 7.03 18.92
N ASN A 105 4.46 6.17 18.19
CA ASN A 105 4.75 4.73 18.21
C ASN A 105 5.82 4.40 17.18
N ILE A 106 6.66 3.42 17.53
CA ILE A 106 7.52 2.75 16.56
C ILE A 106 6.62 2.08 15.53
N ARG A 107 6.83 2.39 14.26
CA ARG A 107 6.03 1.86 13.15
C ARG A 107 6.92 1.39 12.02
N LEU A 108 6.44 0.34 11.38
CA LEU A 108 6.91 -0.09 10.07
C LEU A 108 6.53 0.99 9.04
N ARG A 109 7.52 1.63 8.41
CA ARG A 109 7.31 2.64 7.35
C ARG A 109 6.67 2.00 6.13
N ASP A 110 7.07 0.76 5.87
CA ASP A 110 6.75 0.00 4.69
C ASP A 110 5.63 -0.99 5.01
N ASP A 111 4.37 -0.54 4.86
CA ASP A 111 3.25 -1.45 4.62
C ASP A 111 3.39 -1.99 3.19
N LYS A 112 4.42 -2.84 2.97
CA LYS A 112 4.64 -3.49 1.68
C LYS A 112 3.34 -4.19 1.31
N ASN A 113 2.91 -4.05 0.05
CA ASN A 113 1.81 -4.82 -0.50
C ASN A 113 2.23 -6.29 -0.61
N TYR A 114 2.20 -7.00 0.52
CA TYR A 114 2.57 -8.39 0.60
C TYR A 114 1.71 -9.22 -0.35
N LEU A 115 2.35 -10.13 -1.06
CA LEU A 115 1.67 -11.12 -1.86
C LEU A 115 1.56 -12.40 -1.07
N TYR A 116 0.40 -13.04 -1.18
CA TYR A 116 0.13 -14.36 -0.65
C TYR A 116 -0.21 -15.27 -1.81
N ILE A 117 0.29 -16.50 -1.76
CA ILE A 117 -0.20 -17.59 -2.61
C ILE A 117 -1.53 -18.03 -2.02
N LYS A 118 -2.60 -18.04 -2.82
CA LYS A 118 -3.91 -18.58 -2.47
C LYS A 118 -4.13 -19.88 -3.23
N LEU A 119 -4.47 -20.94 -2.51
CA LEU A 119 -4.96 -22.22 -3.05
C LEU A 119 -6.37 -22.49 -2.51
N PRO A 120 -7.42 -22.26 -3.31
CA PRO A 120 -8.80 -22.52 -2.90
C PRO A 120 -9.12 -24.02 -2.99
N LEU A 121 -8.91 -24.78 -1.92
CA LEU A 121 -9.16 -26.23 -1.89
C LEU A 121 -10.66 -26.61 -1.90
N ASN A 122 -11.55 -25.62 -1.91
CA ASN A 122 -13.01 -25.79 -1.94
C ASN A 122 -13.57 -25.86 -3.38
N GLU A 123 -12.78 -25.57 -4.40
CA GLU A 123 -13.17 -25.73 -5.81
C GLU A 123 -12.77 -27.13 -6.33
N ASP A 124 -13.42 -27.64 -7.37
CA ASP A 124 -13.09 -28.98 -7.92
C ASP A 124 -11.74 -29.03 -8.66
N PHE A 125 -11.41 -27.98 -9.39
CA PHE A 125 -10.16 -27.87 -10.15
C PHE A 125 -9.50 -26.50 -9.93
N PRO A 126 -9.05 -26.18 -8.71
CA PRO A 126 -8.62 -24.84 -8.38
C PRO A 126 -7.33 -24.46 -9.07
N ARG A 127 -7.21 -23.15 -9.30
CA ARG A 127 -5.98 -22.50 -9.78
C ARG A 127 -5.27 -21.80 -8.62
N ILE A 128 -3.95 -21.88 -8.64
CA ILE A 128 -3.11 -21.12 -7.70
C ILE A 128 -3.12 -19.65 -8.11
N THR A 129 -3.45 -18.76 -7.18
CA THR A 129 -3.52 -17.31 -7.43
C THR A 129 -2.67 -16.52 -6.45
N LEU A 130 -2.35 -15.28 -6.83
CA LEU A 130 -1.63 -14.33 -5.98
C LEU A 130 -2.62 -13.29 -5.48
N VAL A 131 -2.76 -13.16 -4.17
CA VAL A 131 -3.62 -12.16 -3.53
C VAL A 131 -2.81 -11.24 -2.63
N ARG A 132 -3.33 -10.06 -2.32
CA ARG A 132 -2.65 -9.10 -1.42
C ARG A 132 -3.07 -9.23 0.03
N ARG A 133 -4.15 -9.97 0.30
CA ARG A 133 -4.68 -10.21 1.64
C ARG A 133 -5.19 -11.64 1.72
N PRO A 134 -4.85 -12.41 2.77
CA PRO A 134 -5.51 -13.67 3.04
C PRO A 134 -6.98 -13.40 3.36
N GLY A 135 -7.86 -14.28 2.89
CA GLY A 135 -9.29 -14.27 3.17
C GLY A 135 -9.67 -15.36 4.18
N THR A 136 -10.93 -15.38 4.58
CA THR A 136 -11.53 -16.41 5.45
C THR A 136 -12.40 -17.38 4.65
N ASP A 137 -12.05 -17.62 3.39
CA ASP A 137 -12.86 -18.34 2.40
C ASP A 137 -12.57 -19.85 2.34
N GLY A 138 -11.88 -20.40 3.35
CA GLY A 138 -11.48 -21.80 3.40
C GLY A 138 -10.31 -22.16 2.49
N ALA A 139 -9.72 -21.18 1.77
CA ALA A 139 -8.50 -21.40 1.01
C ALA A 139 -7.26 -21.48 1.92
N ARG A 140 -6.23 -22.19 1.46
CA ARG A 140 -4.91 -22.17 2.09
C ARG A 140 -4.09 -21.00 1.55
N TYR A 141 -3.37 -20.32 2.45
CA TYR A 141 -2.57 -19.16 2.13
C TYR A 141 -1.12 -19.33 2.58
N TRP A 142 -0.18 -18.97 1.70
CA TRP A 142 1.26 -18.90 2.03
C TRP A 142 1.78 -17.50 1.78
N GLY A 143 2.59 -16.99 2.71
CA GLY A 143 3.16 -15.65 2.68
C GLY A 143 3.46 -15.17 4.11
N PRO A 144 3.60 -13.85 4.32
CA PRO A 144 3.68 -12.81 3.29
C PRO A 144 4.95 -12.92 2.44
N TYR A 145 4.86 -12.61 1.14
CA TYR A 145 6.02 -12.47 0.24
C TYR A 145 6.19 -11.01 -0.19
N THR A 146 7.42 -10.50 -0.09
CA THR A 146 7.78 -9.10 -0.38
C THR A 146 7.99 -8.82 -1.88
N HIS A 147 8.36 -9.82 -2.67
CA HIS A 147 8.71 -9.65 -4.09
C HIS A 147 7.92 -10.59 -5.02
N ALA A 148 7.12 -10.00 -5.91
CA ALA A 148 6.33 -10.73 -6.91
C ALA A 148 7.18 -11.60 -7.84
N ILE A 149 8.40 -11.16 -8.15
CA ILE A 149 9.31 -11.85 -9.07
C ILE A 149 9.80 -13.16 -8.43
N ALA A 150 10.36 -13.09 -7.21
CA ALA A 150 10.83 -14.28 -6.49
C ALA A 150 9.69 -15.30 -6.31
N LEU A 151 8.49 -14.82 -5.95
CA LEU A 151 7.31 -15.67 -5.78
C LEU A 151 6.90 -16.37 -7.07
N ARG A 152 6.84 -15.64 -8.19
CA ARG A 152 6.54 -16.20 -9.51
C ARG A 152 7.59 -17.20 -9.96
N THR A 153 8.86 -16.96 -9.66
CA THR A 153 9.95 -17.90 -9.93
C THR A 153 9.80 -19.18 -9.12
N THR A 154 9.45 -19.09 -7.84
CA THR A 154 9.16 -20.25 -6.99
C THR A 154 8.00 -21.06 -7.57
N LEU A 155 6.86 -20.42 -7.84
CA LEU A 155 5.69 -21.08 -8.43
C LEU A 155 5.99 -21.74 -9.79
N LYS A 156 6.74 -21.05 -10.66
CA LYS A 156 7.18 -21.61 -11.94
C LYS A 156 8.02 -22.87 -11.75
N THR A 157 8.85 -22.88 -10.72
CA THR A 157 9.70 -24.02 -10.40
C THR A 157 8.88 -25.18 -9.82
N VAL A 158 8.00 -24.91 -8.85
CA VAL A 158 7.07 -25.91 -8.29
C VAL A 158 6.28 -26.58 -9.40
N ARG A 159 5.76 -25.82 -10.36
CA ARG A 159 4.97 -26.33 -11.48
C ARG A 159 5.73 -27.34 -12.37
N ARG A 160 7.06 -27.25 -12.43
CA ARG A 160 7.88 -28.22 -13.17
C ARG A 160 7.96 -29.56 -12.46
N VAL A 161 7.97 -29.55 -11.13
CA VAL A 161 8.03 -30.77 -10.30
C VAL A 161 6.63 -31.37 -10.14
N ILE A 162 5.65 -30.52 -9.83
CA ILE A 162 4.26 -30.90 -9.60
C ILE A 162 3.38 -30.06 -10.53
N PRO A 163 2.98 -30.60 -11.69
CA PRO A 163 2.13 -29.88 -12.65
C PRO A 163 0.79 -29.48 -12.04
N TYR A 164 0.35 -28.24 -12.28
CA TYR A 164 -0.95 -27.74 -11.81
C TYR A 164 -1.57 -26.74 -12.79
N ARG A 165 -2.87 -26.48 -12.63
CA ARG A 165 -3.64 -25.52 -13.44
C ARG A 165 -3.27 -24.08 -13.09
N SER A 166 -2.90 -23.29 -14.10
CA SER A 166 -2.68 -21.83 -13.96
C SER A 166 -3.54 -20.98 -14.90
N CYS A 167 -4.31 -21.61 -15.79
CA CYS A 167 -5.13 -20.91 -16.78
C CYS A 167 -6.31 -20.20 -16.11
N LYS A 168 -6.81 -19.15 -16.75
CA LYS A 168 -8.01 -18.44 -16.28
C LYS A 168 -9.25 -19.33 -16.43
N ASP A 169 -10.32 -19.00 -15.72
CA ASP A 169 -11.58 -19.77 -15.78
C ASP A 169 -12.23 -19.71 -17.17
N SER A 170 -12.10 -18.58 -17.86
CA SER A 170 -12.50 -18.43 -19.27
C SER A 170 -11.73 -19.38 -20.22
N GLU A 171 -10.46 -19.65 -19.95
CA GLU A 171 -9.64 -20.56 -20.76
C GLU A 171 -9.93 -22.02 -20.41
N PHE A 172 -10.21 -22.30 -19.13
CA PHE A 172 -10.60 -23.63 -18.66
C PHE A 172 -11.94 -24.07 -19.26
N ALA A 173 -12.91 -23.15 -19.37
CA ALA A 173 -14.23 -23.40 -19.94
C ALA A 173 -14.21 -23.81 -21.42
N LEU A 174 -13.10 -23.60 -22.15
CA LEU A 174 -12.96 -24.02 -23.54
C LEU A 174 -12.87 -25.55 -23.72
N GLY A 175 -12.67 -26.31 -22.64
CA GLY A 175 -12.73 -27.78 -22.68
C GLY A 175 -11.59 -28.47 -23.43
N ARG A 176 -10.52 -27.75 -23.80
CA ARG A 176 -9.40 -28.29 -24.60
C ARG A 176 -8.05 -28.16 -23.90
N PRO A 177 -7.09 -29.08 -24.13
CA PRO A 177 -5.74 -28.96 -23.59
C PRO A 177 -5.05 -27.68 -24.10
N CYS A 178 -4.30 -27.02 -23.21
CA CYS A 178 -3.54 -25.83 -23.54
C CYS A 178 -2.06 -26.15 -23.77
N PHE A 179 -1.28 -25.17 -24.23
CA PHE A 179 0.16 -25.31 -24.42
C PHE A 179 0.91 -25.86 -23.19
N TYR A 180 0.50 -25.49 -21.97
CA TYR A 180 1.11 -26.01 -20.76
C TYR A 180 0.92 -27.52 -20.55
N TYR A 181 -0.14 -28.11 -21.10
CA TYR A 181 -0.30 -29.57 -21.09
C TYR A 181 0.75 -30.25 -21.96
N HIS A 182 0.95 -29.74 -23.18
CA HIS A 182 1.97 -30.26 -24.10
C HIS A 182 3.40 -30.09 -23.58
N LEU A 183 3.62 -29.14 -22.67
CA LEU A 183 4.88 -28.98 -21.94
C LEU A 183 4.97 -29.80 -20.65
N ASN A 184 4.00 -30.66 -20.34
CA ASN A 184 3.88 -31.41 -19.08
C ASN A 184 3.84 -30.52 -17.81
N LEU A 185 3.37 -29.29 -17.92
CA LEU A 185 3.24 -28.31 -16.83
C LEU A 185 1.80 -28.17 -16.32
N CYS A 186 0.83 -28.83 -16.95
CA CYS A 186 -0.57 -28.88 -16.55
C CYS A 186 -1.14 -30.27 -16.82
N PRO A 187 -1.91 -30.87 -15.90
CA PRO A 187 -2.54 -32.18 -16.14
C PRO A 187 -3.81 -32.10 -17.01
N ALA A 188 -4.14 -30.93 -17.56
CA ALA A 188 -5.32 -30.68 -18.39
C ALA A 188 -6.68 -31.15 -17.81
N PRO A 189 -7.05 -30.74 -16.59
CA PRO A 189 -8.37 -31.04 -16.04
C PRO A 189 -9.52 -30.49 -16.91
N CYS A 190 -9.27 -29.41 -17.65
CA CYS A 190 -10.24 -28.85 -18.61
C CYS A 190 -10.66 -29.84 -19.71
N ALA A 191 -9.81 -30.81 -20.06
CA ALA A 191 -10.09 -31.83 -21.07
C ALA A 191 -10.48 -33.18 -20.46
N GLY A 192 -10.69 -33.26 -19.13
CA GLY A 192 -11.05 -34.49 -18.44
C GLY A 192 -9.91 -35.51 -18.27
N PHE A 193 -8.65 -35.13 -18.52
CA PHE A 193 -7.50 -36.05 -18.43
C PHE A 193 -7.05 -36.37 -16.99
N ILE A 194 -7.62 -35.69 -16.00
CA ILE A 194 -7.44 -35.98 -14.58
C ILE A 194 -8.78 -35.76 -13.87
N ASN A 195 -9.15 -36.67 -12.96
CA ASN A 195 -10.34 -36.52 -12.13
C ASN A 195 -10.08 -35.57 -10.95
N ARG A 196 -11.15 -35.23 -10.23
CA ARG A 196 -11.10 -34.31 -9.09
C ARG A 196 -10.19 -34.84 -7.99
N GLU A 197 -10.36 -36.09 -7.58
CA GLU A 197 -9.65 -36.69 -6.46
C GLU A 197 -8.13 -36.69 -6.69
N ALA A 198 -7.69 -37.14 -7.88
CA ALA A 198 -6.28 -37.18 -8.24
C ALA A 198 -5.68 -35.78 -8.41
N TYR A 199 -6.46 -34.80 -8.89
CA TYR A 199 -5.99 -33.41 -8.98
C TYR A 199 -5.82 -32.78 -7.58
N HIS A 200 -6.76 -33.02 -6.66
CA HIS A 200 -6.62 -32.57 -5.28
C HIS A 200 -5.41 -33.21 -4.57
N GLU A 201 -5.11 -34.48 -4.83
CA GLU A 201 -3.89 -35.12 -4.32
C GLU A 201 -2.62 -34.44 -4.82
N GLN A 202 -2.57 -34.02 -6.09
CA GLN A 202 -1.46 -33.22 -6.62
C GLN A 202 -1.35 -31.85 -5.93
N LEU A 203 -2.48 -31.20 -5.65
CA LEU A 203 -2.49 -29.91 -4.97
C LEU A 203 -2.04 -30.01 -3.51
N GLU A 204 -2.33 -31.11 -2.82
CA GLU A 204 -1.77 -31.38 -1.49
C GLU A 204 -0.25 -31.58 -1.53
N GLN A 205 0.30 -32.13 -2.63
CA GLN A 205 1.76 -32.17 -2.81
C GLN A 205 2.34 -30.77 -3.01
N VAL A 206 1.67 -29.91 -3.79
CA VAL A 206 2.06 -28.50 -3.92
C VAL A 206 2.03 -27.81 -2.57
N ALA A 207 0.96 -28.02 -1.80
CA ALA A 207 0.79 -27.44 -0.48
C ALA A 207 1.88 -27.93 0.49
N SER A 208 2.18 -29.24 0.51
CA SER A 208 3.25 -29.83 1.31
C SER A 208 4.63 -29.25 0.95
N PHE A 209 4.87 -29.01 -0.34
CA PHE A 209 6.09 -28.35 -0.81
C PHE A 209 6.17 -26.90 -0.31
N LEU A 210 5.07 -26.15 -0.38
CA LEU A 210 5.00 -24.76 0.10
C LEU A 210 5.08 -24.65 1.63
N ASP A 211 4.65 -25.68 2.36
CA ASP A 211 4.83 -25.84 3.81
C ASP A 211 6.28 -26.19 4.20
N GLY A 212 7.16 -26.30 3.21
CA GLY A 212 8.58 -26.60 3.38
C GLY A 212 8.91 -28.08 3.26
N ARG A 213 7.95 -29.01 3.36
CA ARG A 213 8.16 -30.48 3.47
C ARG A 213 8.64 -31.16 2.17
N SER A 214 9.68 -30.61 1.55
CA SER A 214 10.21 -31.02 0.24
C SER A 214 10.77 -32.45 0.23
N ASP A 215 11.38 -32.88 1.34
CA ASP A 215 11.91 -34.24 1.53
C ASP A 215 10.82 -35.33 1.46
N GLN A 216 9.59 -35.03 1.91
CA GLN A 216 8.50 -36.00 1.85
C GLN A 216 8.01 -36.20 0.42
N VAL A 217 7.94 -35.11 -0.35
CA VAL A 217 7.61 -35.16 -1.78
C VAL A 217 8.68 -35.95 -2.54
N ALA A 218 9.95 -35.75 -2.22
CA ALA A 218 11.08 -36.49 -2.77
C ALA A 218 10.93 -38.01 -2.61
N ARG A 219 10.70 -38.44 -1.37
CA ARG A 219 10.55 -39.86 -1.02
C ARG A 219 9.37 -40.48 -1.75
N ARG A 220 8.24 -39.76 -1.83
CA ARG A 220 7.05 -40.22 -2.53
C ARG A 220 7.29 -40.36 -4.04
N LEU A 221 7.93 -39.37 -4.68
CA LEU A 221 8.30 -39.44 -6.11
C LEU A 221 9.23 -40.64 -6.38
N LYS A 222 10.21 -40.88 -5.51
CA LYS A 222 11.10 -42.05 -5.61
C LYS A 222 10.33 -43.37 -5.49
N GLN A 223 9.39 -43.47 -4.56
CA GLN A 223 8.55 -44.66 -4.38
C GLN A 223 7.62 -44.88 -5.59
N GLN A 224 7.02 -43.82 -6.12
CA GLN A 224 6.18 -43.86 -7.33
C GLN A 224 6.99 -44.27 -8.56
N MET A 225 8.21 -43.75 -8.71
CA MET A 225 9.15 -44.14 -9.76
C MET A 225 9.47 -45.64 -9.68
N GLN A 226 9.81 -46.14 -8.49
CA GLN A 226 10.13 -47.56 -8.29
C GLN A 226 8.92 -48.44 -8.59
N THR A 227 7.74 -48.08 -8.07
CA THR A 227 6.50 -48.83 -8.30
C THR A 227 6.13 -48.89 -9.79
N ALA A 228 6.31 -47.77 -10.51
CA ALA A 228 6.06 -47.73 -11.96
C ALA A 228 7.08 -48.60 -12.73
N ALA A 229 8.35 -48.59 -12.32
CA ALA A 229 9.39 -49.44 -12.91
C ALA A 229 9.11 -50.93 -12.65
N ASP A 230 8.69 -51.29 -11.43
CA ASP A 230 8.31 -52.66 -11.05
C ASP A 230 7.09 -53.16 -11.86
N LYS A 231 6.20 -52.24 -12.26
CA LYS A 231 5.06 -52.51 -13.15
C LYS A 231 5.39 -52.46 -14.64
N LEU A 232 6.66 -52.25 -15.02
CA LEU A 232 7.11 -52.10 -16.41
C LEU A 232 6.54 -50.86 -17.13
N GLU A 233 6.06 -49.86 -16.38
CA GLU A 233 5.53 -48.58 -16.90
C GLU A 233 6.67 -47.55 -17.07
N TYR A 234 7.60 -47.81 -17.99
CA TYR A 234 8.83 -47.04 -18.12
C TYR A 234 8.63 -45.54 -18.39
N GLU A 235 7.60 -45.15 -19.13
CA GLU A 235 7.27 -43.74 -19.38
C GLU A 235 6.80 -43.02 -18.11
N ALA A 236 6.07 -43.70 -17.24
CA ALA A 236 5.67 -43.15 -15.95
C ALA A 236 6.87 -43.05 -15.01
N ALA A 237 7.70 -44.10 -14.96
CA ALA A 237 8.94 -44.09 -14.18
C ALA A 237 9.89 -42.96 -14.62
N ALA A 238 10.09 -42.78 -15.93
CA ALA A 238 10.90 -41.68 -16.46
C ALA A 238 10.34 -40.30 -16.06
N ARG A 239 9.01 -40.11 -16.12
CA ARG A 239 8.37 -38.86 -15.65
C ARG A 239 8.61 -38.60 -14.16
N TYR A 240 8.53 -39.62 -13.31
CA TYR A 240 8.81 -39.46 -11.87
C TYR A 240 10.29 -39.18 -11.60
N ARG A 241 11.20 -39.85 -12.32
CA ARG A 241 12.64 -39.61 -12.26
C ARG A 241 12.97 -38.16 -12.64
N ASP A 242 12.47 -37.68 -13.77
CA ASP A 242 12.77 -36.33 -14.25
C ASP A 242 12.25 -35.25 -13.28
N ARG A 243 11.12 -35.51 -12.61
CA ARG A 243 10.59 -34.66 -11.52
C ARG A 243 11.50 -34.69 -10.28
N LEU A 244 11.98 -35.88 -9.90
CA LEU A 244 12.90 -36.06 -8.79
C LEU A 244 14.22 -35.33 -9.05
N ASP A 245 14.81 -35.50 -10.24
CA ASP A 245 16.03 -34.81 -10.67
C ASP A 245 15.87 -33.28 -10.68
N ALA A 246 14.73 -32.78 -11.17
CA ALA A 246 14.44 -31.35 -11.15
C ALA A 246 14.42 -30.80 -9.72
N MET A 247 13.84 -31.56 -8.79
CA MET A 247 13.74 -31.19 -7.38
C MET A 247 15.09 -31.35 -6.64
N GLU A 248 15.89 -32.37 -6.95
CA GLU A 248 17.24 -32.56 -6.42
C GLU A 248 18.21 -31.47 -6.90
N ARG A 249 18.17 -31.11 -8.19
CA ARG A 249 18.96 -29.98 -8.74
C ARG A 249 18.61 -28.64 -8.10
N MET A 250 17.35 -28.45 -7.70
CA MET A 250 16.96 -27.27 -6.90
C MET A 250 17.57 -27.32 -5.51
N ALA A 251 17.52 -28.47 -4.84
CA ALA A 251 18.11 -28.65 -3.52
C ALA A 251 19.65 -28.50 -3.57
N GLU A 252 20.29 -28.91 -4.67
CA GLU A 252 21.74 -28.89 -4.87
C GLU A 252 22.27 -27.48 -5.18
N ARG A 253 21.55 -26.66 -5.95
CA ARG A 253 21.84 -25.21 -6.06
C ARG A 253 21.64 -24.46 -4.74
N GLN A 254 21.04 -25.09 -3.73
CA GLN A 254 20.75 -24.54 -2.41
C GLN A 254 21.59 -25.20 -1.28
N LYS A 255 22.60 -26.04 -1.60
CA LYS A 255 23.44 -26.79 -0.63
C LYS A 255 24.52 -25.97 0.12
N VAL A 256 24.54 -24.64 0.01
CA VAL A 256 25.50 -23.81 0.76
C VAL A 256 24.81 -23.32 2.04
N LEU A 257 25.22 -23.90 3.19
CA LEU A 257 24.80 -23.62 4.58
C LEU A 257 23.65 -24.48 5.14
N ALA A 258 23.98 -25.69 5.61
CA ALA A 258 23.10 -26.45 6.49
C ALA A 258 23.08 -25.85 7.92
N MET A 259 21.88 -25.62 8.47
CA MET A 259 21.60 -25.32 9.88
C MET A 259 20.63 -26.36 10.46
N SER A 260 20.35 -26.28 11.76
CA SER A 260 19.47 -27.21 12.49
C SER A 260 18.12 -27.43 11.80
N ARG A 261 17.54 -28.63 11.98
CA ARG A 261 16.26 -29.11 11.38
C ARG A 261 14.98 -28.34 11.77
N TYR A 262 15.07 -27.17 12.39
CA TYR A 262 13.91 -26.41 12.85
C TYR A 262 13.78 -25.10 12.09
N ASP A 263 12.54 -24.66 11.90
CA ASP A 263 12.21 -23.35 11.33
C ASP A 263 12.54 -22.26 12.35
N GLN A 264 13.28 -21.25 11.92
CA GLN A 264 13.78 -20.17 12.77
C GLN A 264 13.67 -18.83 12.04
N ASP A 265 13.35 -17.75 12.76
CA ASP A 265 13.50 -16.39 12.23
C ASP A 265 14.56 -15.63 13.06
N LEU A 266 15.39 -14.83 12.39
CA LEU A 266 16.44 -14.05 13.03
C LEU A 266 16.28 -12.56 12.68
N PHE A 267 16.31 -11.69 13.68
CA PHE A 267 16.03 -10.27 13.56
C PHE A 267 17.28 -9.42 13.80
N GLY A 268 17.90 -8.87 12.76
CA GLY A 268 19.01 -7.92 12.88
C GLY A 268 18.51 -6.47 12.89
N LEU A 269 18.94 -5.66 13.86
CA LEU A 269 18.58 -4.24 13.95
C LEU A 269 19.78 -3.35 13.58
N ALA A 270 19.50 -2.32 12.78
CA ALA A 270 20.36 -1.15 12.61
C ALA A 270 19.57 0.12 12.94
N ARG A 271 20.26 1.14 13.49
CA ARG A 271 19.64 2.42 13.85
C ARG A 271 20.61 3.59 13.69
N ALA A 272 20.08 4.74 13.28
CA ALA A 272 20.81 6.00 13.17
C ALA A 272 19.81 7.18 13.18
N ASN A 273 20.08 8.24 13.94
CA ASN A 273 19.37 9.53 13.89
C ASN A 273 17.83 9.43 13.82
N ALA A 274 17.21 8.73 14.79
CA ALA A 274 15.75 8.50 14.87
C ALA A 274 15.12 7.69 13.71
N GLN A 275 15.96 7.06 12.87
CA GLN A 275 15.58 6.07 11.87
C GLN A 275 16.19 4.72 12.24
N GLY A 276 15.55 3.66 11.80
CA GLY A 276 16.02 2.29 12.03
C GLY A 276 15.62 1.39 10.90
N SER A 277 16.30 0.27 10.80
CA SER A 277 15.95 -0.81 9.87
C SER A 277 16.11 -2.14 10.57
N VAL A 278 15.13 -3.02 10.40
CA VAL A 278 15.22 -4.41 10.83
C VAL A 278 15.31 -5.31 9.62
N ARG A 279 16.35 -6.16 9.60
CA ARG A 279 16.50 -7.24 8.65
C ARG A 279 16.00 -8.54 9.27
N VAL A 280 15.07 -9.22 8.61
CA VAL A 280 14.56 -10.53 9.01
C VAL A 280 15.16 -11.59 8.10
N PHE A 281 15.85 -12.56 8.69
CA PHE A 281 16.27 -13.78 8.01
C PHE A 281 15.34 -14.91 8.43
N SER A 282 14.63 -15.48 7.46
CA SER A 282 13.79 -16.65 7.67
C SER A 282 14.55 -17.89 7.27
N VAL A 283 14.73 -18.81 8.20
CA VAL A 283 15.36 -20.11 8.01
C VAL A 283 14.28 -21.19 8.08
N ARG A 284 14.15 -21.99 7.03
CA ARG A 284 13.21 -23.12 6.96
C ARG A 284 13.95 -24.38 6.58
N GLU A 285 13.66 -25.49 7.25
CA GLU A 285 14.40 -26.76 7.10
C GLU A 285 15.94 -26.60 7.22
N GLY A 286 16.39 -25.67 8.05
CA GLY A 286 17.82 -25.39 8.23
C GLY A 286 18.48 -24.64 7.07
N ARG A 287 17.71 -24.02 6.17
CA ARG A 287 18.21 -23.18 5.06
C ARG A 287 17.61 -21.78 5.11
N LEU A 288 18.38 -20.76 4.71
CA LEU A 288 17.86 -19.39 4.57
C LEU A 288 16.85 -19.34 3.41
N SER A 289 15.56 -19.28 3.74
CA SER A 289 14.45 -19.25 2.79
C SER A 289 14.06 -17.83 2.37
N GLY A 290 14.40 -16.82 3.18
CA GLY A 290 14.03 -15.43 2.93
C GLY A 290 14.89 -14.43 3.69
N SER A 291 15.04 -13.24 3.11
CA SER A 291 15.70 -12.08 3.70
C SER A 291 14.90 -10.83 3.39
N GLU A 292 14.38 -10.17 4.43
CA GLU A 292 13.47 -9.04 4.30
C GLU A 292 13.98 -7.84 5.08
N ASN A 293 13.90 -6.64 4.51
CA ASN A 293 14.25 -5.39 5.18
C ASN A 293 12.99 -4.58 5.50
N PHE A 294 12.95 -4.00 6.69
CA PHE A 294 11.85 -3.20 7.20
C PHE A 294 12.36 -1.90 7.80
N ASP A 295 11.93 -0.77 7.24
CA ASP A 295 12.31 0.53 7.77
C ASP A 295 11.38 0.94 8.92
N LEU A 296 11.97 1.53 9.95
CA LEU A 296 11.31 1.94 11.18
C LEU A 296 11.29 3.46 11.29
N VAL A 297 10.16 3.98 11.76
CA VAL A 297 9.95 5.39 12.08
C VAL A 297 9.37 5.53 13.48
N GLY A 298 9.50 6.73 14.07
CA GLY A 298 9.00 7.01 15.43
C GLY A 298 9.96 6.56 16.54
N LEU A 299 11.25 6.41 16.23
CA LEU A 299 12.27 6.01 17.18
C LEU A 299 12.73 7.20 18.02
N GLY A 300 12.78 7.02 19.34
CA GLY A 300 13.41 7.96 20.25
C GLY A 300 14.94 7.78 20.24
N LYS A 301 15.70 8.88 20.40
CA LYS A 301 17.17 8.84 20.46
C LYS A 301 17.70 7.93 21.59
N GLU A 302 16.99 7.88 22.71
CA GLU A 302 17.37 7.16 23.93
C GLU A 302 16.67 5.79 24.08
N GLN A 303 15.83 5.38 23.14
CA GLN A 303 15.16 4.08 23.23
C GLN A 303 16.17 2.93 23.14
N SER A 304 15.97 1.85 23.91
CA SER A 304 16.85 0.67 23.85
C SER A 304 16.60 -0.15 22.57
N SER A 305 17.59 -0.94 22.14
CA SER A 305 17.39 -1.82 20.98
C SER A 305 16.38 -2.94 21.29
N GLY A 306 16.34 -3.41 22.53
CA GLY A 306 15.31 -4.31 23.06
C GLY A 306 13.88 -3.78 22.90
N ASP A 307 13.63 -2.52 23.26
CA ASP A 307 12.30 -1.88 23.09
C ASP A 307 11.88 -1.81 21.62
N ILE A 308 12.85 -1.46 20.75
CA ILE A 308 12.63 -1.33 19.30
C ILE A 308 12.25 -2.69 18.71
N LEU A 309 13.00 -3.72 19.06
CA LEU A 309 12.76 -5.09 18.62
C LEU A 309 11.46 -5.65 19.19
N ASN A 310 11.09 -5.31 20.42
CA ASN A 310 9.83 -5.74 21.03
C ASN A 310 8.63 -5.21 20.25
N ALA A 311 8.64 -3.92 19.93
CA ALA A 311 7.61 -3.30 19.10
C ALA A 311 7.59 -3.89 17.69
N PHE A 312 8.77 -4.14 17.10
CA PHE A 312 8.89 -4.72 15.76
C PHE A 312 8.37 -6.15 15.69
N VAL A 313 8.84 -7.04 16.57
CA VAL A 313 8.48 -8.48 16.59
C VAL A 313 6.97 -8.63 16.80
N SER A 314 6.38 -7.82 17.69
CA SER A 314 4.93 -7.79 17.92
C SER A 314 4.16 -7.41 16.65
N GLN A 315 4.57 -6.32 15.97
CA GLN A 315 3.95 -5.87 14.71
C GLN A 315 4.14 -6.87 13.56
N TYR A 316 5.35 -7.44 13.44
CA TYR A 316 5.72 -8.41 12.41
C TYR A 316 4.83 -9.65 12.51
N TYR A 317 4.79 -10.27 13.68
CA TYR A 317 4.00 -11.49 13.86
C TYR A 317 2.51 -11.23 13.88
N ALA A 318 2.03 -10.03 14.20
CA ALA A 318 0.59 -9.73 14.17
C ALA A 318 -0.03 -9.97 12.78
N ASN A 319 0.76 -9.86 11.71
CA ASN A 319 0.34 -10.10 10.33
C ASN A 319 0.94 -11.37 9.71
N ALA A 320 1.84 -12.05 10.41
CA ALA A 320 2.48 -13.26 9.91
C ALA A 320 1.50 -14.45 9.90
N THR A 321 1.48 -15.17 8.79
CA THR A 321 0.72 -16.43 8.63
C THR A 321 1.51 -17.66 9.04
N HIS A 322 2.84 -17.54 9.17
CA HIS A 322 3.71 -18.62 9.63
C HIS A 322 4.54 -18.15 10.82
N ILE A 323 4.65 -19.00 11.85
CA ILE A 323 5.40 -18.73 13.08
C ILE A 323 6.44 -19.85 13.25
N PRO A 324 7.75 -19.51 13.31
CA PRO A 324 8.81 -20.50 13.49
C PRO A 324 8.82 -21.07 14.92
N LYS A 325 9.59 -22.14 15.15
CA LYS A 325 9.77 -22.70 16.49
C LYS A 325 10.70 -21.84 17.34
N ASP A 326 11.74 -21.29 16.73
CA ASP A 326 12.71 -20.43 17.40
C ASP A 326 12.75 -19.05 16.75
N VAL A 327 12.77 -18.01 17.58
CA VAL A 327 12.94 -16.62 17.18
C VAL A 327 14.23 -16.11 17.80
N PHE A 328 15.18 -15.64 17.00
CA PHE A 328 16.44 -15.10 17.49
C PHE A 328 16.48 -13.58 17.37
N VAL A 329 16.86 -12.94 18.47
CA VAL A 329 16.99 -11.48 18.60
C VAL A 329 18.36 -11.15 19.21
N PRO A 330 18.96 -10.00 18.89
CA PRO A 330 20.28 -9.62 19.38
C PRO A 330 20.27 -9.17 20.85
N GLU A 331 19.10 -8.82 21.39
CA GLU A 331 18.91 -8.36 22.76
C GLU A 331 17.60 -8.91 23.34
N VAL A 332 17.51 -8.99 24.67
CA VAL A 332 16.32 -9.48 25.36
C VAL A 332 15.17 -8.50 25.15
N LEU A 333 13.99 -9.04 24.79
CA LEU A 333 12.78 -8.25 24.64
C LEU A 333 12.12 -8.02 26.02
N PRO A 334 11.67 -6.81 26.35
CA PRO A 334 10.91 -6.54 27.58
C PRO A 334 9.69 -7.46 27.75
N ASP A 335 8.91 -7.69 26.69
CA ASP A 335 7.71 -8.54 26.74
C ASP A 335 7.97 -9.97 26.25
N ARG A 336 9.20 -10.49 26.43
CA ARG A 336 9.61 -11.80 25.90
C ARG A 336 8.62 -12.92 26.24
N GLU A 337 8.25 -13.05 27.51
CA GLU A 337 7.37 -14.13 27.98
C GLU A 337 5.98 -14.03 27.37
N LEU A 338 5.43 -12.81 27.31
CA LEU A 338 4.14 -12.53 26.69
C LEU A 338 4.13 -12.86 25.19
N ILE A 339 5.21 -12.49 24.48
CA ILE A 339 5.38 -12.79 23.06
C ILE A 339 5.52 -14.30 22.85
N GLU A 340 6.33 -15.01 23.64
CA GLU A 340 6.48 -16.48 23.55
C GLU A 340 5.14 -17.20 23.74
N GLN A 341 4.34 -16.80 24.73
CA GLN A 341 3.02 -17.36 24.98
C GLN A 341 2.06 -17.10 23.80
N TRP A 342 1.97 -15.84 23.36
CA TRP A 342 1.09 -15.44 22.24
C TRP A 342 1.44 -16.16 20.94
N LEU A 343 2.73 -16.28 20.61
CA LEU A 343 3.19 -16.99 19.42
C LEU A 343 2.96 -18.50 19.52
N SER A 344 3.16 -19.09 20.71
CA SER A 344 2.93 -20.52 20.95
C SER A 344 1.46 -20.91 20.73
N GLU A 345 0.53 -20.09 21.21
CA GLU A 345 -0.91 -20.30 21.02
C GLU A 345 -1.30 -20.21 19.55
N ARG A 346 -0.83 -19.18 18.84
CA ARG A 346 -1.12 -19.02 17.41
C ARG A 346 -0.50 -20.11 16.54
N ARG A 347 0.66 -20.66 16.95
CA ARG A 347 1.33 -21.76 16.28
C ARG A 347 0.73 -23.13 16.62
N GLY A 348 0.05 -23.25 17.76
CA GLY A 348 -0.42 -24.52 18.32
C GLY A 348 0.70 -25.41 18.90
N SER A 349 1.91 -24.87 19.07
CA SER A 349 3.05 -25.57 19.69
C SER A 349 4.10 -24.57 20.17
N GLN A 350 4.95 -24.98 21.10
CA GLN A 350 5.89 -24.07 21.79
C GLN A 350 6.79 -23.28 20.83
N VAL A 351 6.86 -21.97 21.07
CA VAL A 351 7.76 -21.01 20.42
C VAL A 351 8.69 -20.44 21.47
N THR A 352 9.99 -20.32 21.16
CA THR A 352 10.97 -19.71 22.06
C THR A 352 11.68 -18.53 21.41
N VAL A 353 11.82 -17.42 22.14
CA VAL A 353 12.55 -16.23 21.74
C VAL A 353 13.91 -16.27 22.46
N ARG A 354 15.02 -16.22 21.72
CA ARG A 354 16.37 -16.44 22.26
C ARG A 354 17.34 -15.36 21.84
N VAL A 355 18.28 -15.05 22.73
CA VAL A 355 19.45 -14.22 22.45
C VAL A 355 20.67 -15.12 22.34
N PRO A 356 21.15 -15.46 21.13
CA PRO A 356 22.27 -16.36 20.97
C PRO A 356 23.56 -15.61 21.36
N GLN A 357 24.35 -16.18 22.25
CA GLN A 357 25.62 -15.58 22.70
C GLN A 357 26.81 -16.01 21.84
N ARG A 358 26.74 -17.19 21.22
CA ARG A 358 27.81 -17.80 20.41
C ARG A 358 27.25 -18.74 19.35
N GLY A 359 28.08 -19.10 18.38
CA GLY A 359 27.75 -20.04 17.30
C GLY A 359 27.03 -19.41 16.11
N LYS A 360 26.58 -20.25 15.18
CA LYS A 360 26.10 -19.85 13.85
C LYS A 360 24.90 -18.89 13.86
N GLN A 361 24.00 -19.00 14.84
CA GLN A 361 22.89 -18.05 15.00
C GLN A 361 23.37 -16.65 15.37
N ARG A 362 24.44 -16.52 16.15
CA ARG A 362 25.05 -15.22 16.48
C ARG A 362 25.67 -14.58 15.24
N GLU A 363 26.39 -15.36 14.44
CA GLU A 363 26.98 -14.92 13.17
C GLU A 363 25.89 -14.42 12.20
N LEU A 364 24.79 -15.16 12.06
CA LEU A 364 23.68 -14.75 11.21
C LEU A 364 22.99 -13.47 11.69
N LEU A 365 22.83 -13.28 13.02
CA LEU A 365 22.31 -12.02 13.55
C LEU A 365 23.24 -10.85 13.26
N GLN A 366 24.56 -11.05 13.35
CA GLN A 366 25.55 -10.02 12.98
C GLN A 366 25.46 -9.69 11.48
N GLN A 367 25.34 -10.69 10.62
CA GLN A 367 25.13 -10.48 9.18
C GLN A 367 23.81 -9.75 8.89
N ALA A 368 22.72 -10.12 9.57
CA ALA A 368 21.43 -9.44 9.42
C ALA A 368 21.54 -7.96 9.84
N ALA A 369 22.20 -7.66 10.96
CA ALA A 369 22.43 -6.30 11.43
C ALA A 369 23.31 -5.49 10.46
N ALA A 370 24.41 -6.07 9.96
CA ALA A 370 25.27 -5.44 8.96
C ALA A 370 24.50 -5.13 7.66
N ASN A 371 23.67 -6.07 7.20
CA ASN A 371 22.82 -5.88 6.02
C ASN A 371 21.73 -4.82 6.23
N ALA A 372 21.21 -4.68 7.45
CA ALA A 372 20.28 -3.60 7.80
C ALA A 372 21.00 -2.24 7.77
N GLN A 373 22.22 -2.17 8.30
CA GLN A 373 23.03 -0.95 8.33
C GLN A 373 23.40 -0.48 6.92
N GLU A 374 23.82 -1.37 6.02
CA GLU A 374 24.13 -1.01 4.64
C GLU A 374 22.88 -0.52 3.89
N THR A 375 21.72 -1.14 4.14
CA THR A 375 20.45 -0.69 3.54
C THR A 375 20.08 0.71 4.00
N MET A 376 20.23 1.01 5.29
CA MET A 376 20.03 2.37 5.82
C MET A 376 21.02 3.37 5.21
N ARG A 377 22.29 2.98 5.05
CA ARG A 377 23.32 3.83 4.43
C ARG A 377 22.94 4.20 3.00
N GLN A 378 22.55 3.21 2.18
CA GLN A 378 22.12 3.42 0.80
C GLN A 378 20.86 4.28 0.74
N MET A 379 19.86 4.00 1.59
CA MET A 379 18.63 4.80 1.64
C MET A 379 18.91 6.25 2.04
N ARG A 380 19.82 6.49 3.00
CA ARG A 380 20.22 7.84 3.38
C ARG A 380 20.91 8.57 2.23
N ILE A 381 21.80 7.91 1.49
CA ILE A 381 22.40 8.48 0.28
C ILE A 381 21.33 8.85 -0.74
N THR A 382 20.33 7.98 -0.98
CA THR A 382 19.22 8.29 -1.88
C THR A 382 18.36 9.46 -1.37
N LEU A 383 18.03 9.49 -0.07
CA LEU A 383 17.22 10.56 0.52
C LEU A 383 17.95 11.90 0.54
N ASP A 384 19.24 11.92 0.86
CA ASP A 384 20.09 13.11 0.86
C ASP A 384 20.32 13.61 -0.56
N TYR A 385 20.56 12.70 -1.52
CA TYR A 385 20.65 13.00 -2.96
C TYR A 385 19.32 13.58 -3.47
N ASP A 386 18.19 12.99 -3.11
CA ASP A 386 16.87 13.46 -3.51
C ASP A 386 16.50 14.79 -2.83
N ALA A 387 16.90 15.04 -1.59
CA ALA A 387 16.62 16.29 -0.87
C ALA A 387 17.51 17.46 -1.36
N ALA A 388 18.80 17.20 -1.60
CA ALA A 388 19.72 18.18 -2.19
C ALA A 388 19.25 18.57 -3.60
N ARG A 389 18.89 17.58 -4.42
CA ARG A 389 18.34 17.81 -5.77
C ARG A 389 16.99 18.53 -5.75
N THR A 390 16.12 18.23 -4.79
CA THR A 390 14.82 18.93 -4.65
C THR A 390 15.01 20.40 -4.28
N SER A 391 15.95 20.69 -3.39
CA SER A 391 16.24 22.07 -2.98
C SER A 391 16.89 22.86 -4.12
N SER A 392 17.82 22.25 -4.87
CA SER A 392 18.45 22.92 -6.02
C SER A 392 17.45 23.19 -7.15
N LEU A 393 16.53 22.25 -7.45
CA LEU A 393 15.43 22.42 -8.40
C LEU A 393 14.56 23.65 -8.08
N LEU A 394 14.16 23.83 -6.82
CA LEU A 394 13.30 24.95 -6.40
C LEU A 394 14.06 26.28 -6.35
N ASN A 395 15.32 26.27 -5.91
CA ASN A 395 16.17 27.47 -5.88
C ASN A 395 16.49 27.96 -7.30
N ASP A 396 16.81 27.05 -8.22
CA ASP A 396 17.03 27.40 -9.63
C ASP A 396 15.74 27.95 -10.26
N LEU A 397 14.59 27.32 -10.02
CA LEU A 397 13.29 27.83 -10.51
C LEU A 397 12.95 29.22 -9.92
N GLN A 398 13.20 29.43 -8.63
CA GLN A 398 13.02 30.73 -7.97
C GLN A 398 13.88 31.80 -8.63
N ALA A 399 15.17 31.51 -8.84
CA ALA A 399 16.11 32.46 -9.43
C ALA A 399 15.76 32.78 -10.90
N LYS A 400 15.39 31.77 -11.69
CA LYS A 400 15.08 31.95 -13.13
C LYS A 400 13.77 32.69 -13.39
N LEU A 401 12.80 32.56 -12.48
CA LEU A 401 11.50 33.24 -12.59
C LEU A 401 11.40 34.48 -11.68
N GLU A 402 12.50 34.85 -11.03
CA GLU A 402 12.59 36.01 -10.12
C GLU A 402 11.48 36.01 -9.05
N LEU A 403 11.17 34.82 -8.49
CA LEU A 403 10.07 34.67 -7.55
C LEU A 403 10.44 35.28 -6.18
N PRO A 404 9.50 35.96 -5.51
CA PRO A 404 9.75 36.64 -4.24
C PRO A 404 10.08 35.66 -3.10
N GLN A 405 9.60 34.42 -3.21
CA GLN A 405 9.81 33.35 -2.23
C GLN A 405 10.04 32.01 -2.94
N LEU A 406 10.64 31.07 -2.22
CA LEU A 406 10.86 29.71 -2.71
C LEU A 406 9.50 29.05 -3.00
N PRO A 407 9.26 28.51 -4.22
CA PRO A 407 7.95 27.99 -4.58
C PRO A 407 7.72 26.58 -4.01
N VAL A 408 7.48 26.49 -2.69
CA VAL A 408 7.29 25.21 -1.98
C VAL A 408 6.05 24.48 -2.49
N ARG A 409 4.96 25.21 -2.73
CA ARG A 409 3.70 24.69 -3.26
C ARG A 409 3.43 25.26 -4.65
N ILE A 410 3.44 24.40 -5.66
CA ILE A 410 3.19 24.77 -7.05
C ILE A 410 1.87 24.14 -7.51
N GLU A 411 0.95 24.94 -8.05
CA GLU A 411 -0.27 24.44 -8.68
C GLU A 411 -0.18 24.60 -10.20
N CYS A 412 -0.56 23.57 -10.95
CA CYS A 412 -0.59 23.62 -12.41
C CYS A 412 -1.98 23.23 -12.93
N TYR A 413 -2.47 24.02 -13.88
CA TYR A 413 -3.81 23.92 -14.44
C TYR A 413 -3.78 23.59 -15.92
N ASP A 414 -4.47 22.53 -16.32
CA ASP A 414 -4.70 22.13 -17.71
C ASP A 414 -6.19 22.19 -18.04
N ILE A 415 -6.53 22.76 -19.20
CA ILE A 415 -7.89 22.73 -19.75
C ILE A 415 -7.89 21.78 -20.94
N SER A 416 -8.69 20.72 -20.82
CA SER A 416 -8.84 19.73 -21.87
C SER A 416 -10.29 19.69 -22.37
N ASN A 417 -10.45 19.93 -23.68
CA ASN A 417 -11.72 19.89 -24.37
C ASN A 417 -11.73 18.77 -25.41
N ILE A 418 -12.76 17.91 -25.39
CA ILE A 418 -12.92 16.82 -26.34
C ILE A 418 -14.16 17.10 -27.19
N GLN A 419 -13.96 17.50 -28.45
CA GLN A 419 -14.96 17.47 -29.52
C GLN A 419 -16.41 17.79 -29.06
N GLY A 420 -16.56 18.83 -28.22
CA GLY A 420 -17.87 19.36 -27.80
C GLY A 420 -18.61 18.62 -26.67
N GLN A 421 -18.06 17.60 -26.01
CA GLN A 421 -18.74 16.93 -24.88
C GLN A 421 -17.88 16.85 -23.61
N SER A 422 -18.42 17.42 -22.51
CA SER A 422 -17.88 17.41 -21.14
C SER A 422 -16.47 18.01 -20.99
N PRO A 423 -16.31 19.34 -21.16
CA PRO A 423 -15.04 20.02 -20.88
C PRO A 423 -14.63 19.93 -19.40
N VAL A 424 -13.33 19.76 -19.16
CA VAL A 424 -12.77 19.51 -17.83
C VAL A 424 -11.49 20.31 -17.63
N GLY A 425 -11.40 21.00 -16.50
CA GLY A 425 -10.13 21.51 -15.98
C GLY A 425 -9.49 20.54 -15.00
N SER A 426 -8.17 20.41 -15.07
CA SER A 426 -7.37 19.56 -14.19
C SER A 426 -6.40 20.43 -13.40
N MET A 427 -6.33 20.20 -12.09
CA MET A 427 -5.38 20.83 -11.18
C MET A 427 -4.47 19.75 -10.60
N VAL A 428 -3.17 19.89 -10.83
CA VAL A 428 -2.14 19.08 -10.16
C VAL A 428 -1.37 19.97 -9.19
N VAL A 429 -0.79 19.33 -8.17
CA VAL A 429 -0.14 20.01 -7.06
C VAL A 429 1.22 19.38 -6.83
N PHE A 430 2.25 20.21 -6.84
CA PHE A 430 3.58 19.84 -6.38
C PHE A 430 3.83 20.51 -5.03
N GLU A 431 4.45 19.78 -4.12
CA GLU A 431 4.90 20.29 -2.83
C GLU A 431 6.33 19.80 -2.60
N ASP A 432 7.23 20.69 -2.22
CA ASP A 432 8.66 20.43 -2.14
C ASP A 432 9.18 19.77 -3.45
N GLY A 433 8.87 20.37 -4.61
CA GLY A 433 9.32 19.88 -5.92
C GLY A 433 8.82 18.49 -6.31
N ARG A 434 7.84 17.93 -5.61
CA ARG A 434 7.32 16.57 -5.81
C ARG A 434 5.81 16.54 -6.00
N PRO A 435 5.29 15.62 -6.85
CA PRO A 435 3.86 15.37 -6.97
C PRO A 435 3.18 15.11 -5.61
N LYS A 436 2.06 15.78 -5.36
CA LYS A 436 1.17 15.52 -4.20
C LYS A 436 -0.22 15.06 -4.69
N PRO A 437 -0.38 13.80 -5.15
CA PRO A 437 -1.61 13.32 -5.79
C PRO A 437 -2.88 13.44 -4.94
N ALA A 438 -2.74 13.35 -3.62
CA ALA A 438 -3.87 13.56 -2.69
C ALA A 438 -4.53 14.95 -2.87
N HIS A 439 -3.78 15.92 -3.41
CA HIS A 439 -4.23 17.28 -3.62
C HIS A 439 -4.72 17.57 -5.04
N TYR A 440 -4.72 16.60 -5.94
CA TYR A 440 -5.15 16.80 -7.33
C TYR A 440 -6.66 16.90 -7.46
N ARG A 441 -7.17 17.71 -8.39
CA ARG A 441 -8.61 17.91 -8.56
C ARG A 441 -9.02 18.05 -10.03
N HIS A 442 -10.16 17.48 -10.37
CA HIS A 442 -10.85 17.71 -11.64
C HIS A 442 -12.03 18.64 -11.44
N PHE A 443 -12.18 19.60 -12.34
CA PHE A 443 -13.24 20.57 -12.39
C PHE A 443 -14.05 20.33 -13.65
N ARG A 444 -15.23 19.73 -13.51
CA ARG A 444 -16.19 19.72 -14.61
C ARG A 444 -16.68 21.14 -14.85
N ILE A 445 -16.53 21.63 -16.07
CA ILE A 445 -17.03 22.93 -16.51
C ILE A 445 -18.55 22.87 -16.56
N LYS A 446 -19.23 23.88 -16.01
CA LYS A 446 -20.70 23.92 -15.90
C LYS A 446 -21.34 25.09 -16.63
N THR A 447 -20.64 26.23 -16.69
CA THR A 447 -21.22 27.52 -17.07
C THR A 447 -20.82 27.97 -18.46
N VAL A 448 -19.73 27.43 -19.00
CA VAL A 448 -19.21 27.79 -20.32
C VAL A 448 -19.82 26.90 -21.40
N GLN A 449 -20.46 27.51 -22.39
CA GLN A 449 -20.95 26.82 -23.58
C GLN A 449 -19.93 26.92 -24.72
N GLY A 450 -19.71 25.82 -25.44
CA GLY A 450 -18.75 25.77 -26.56
C GLY A 450 -17.29 25.59 -26.12
N ALA A 451 -16.38 25.63 -27.09
CA ALA A 451 -14.96 25.37 -26.92
C ALA A 451 -14.15 26.64 -26.62
N ASN A 452 -14.44 27.31 -25.51
CA ASN A 452 -13.72 28.51 -25.07
C ASN A 452 -12.82 28.19 -23.85
N ASP A 453 -11.57 27.81 -24.13
CA ASP A 453 -10.62 27.39 -23.10
C ASP A 453 -10.29 28.51 -22.09
N PHE A 454 -10.32 29.78 -22.51
CA PHE A 454 -10.13 30.92 -21.62
C PHE A 454 -11.25 31.01 -20.58
N ALA A 455 -12.51 30.99 -21.02
CA ALA A 455 -13.65 31.04 -20.12
C ALA A 455 -13.70 29.81 -19.20
N MET A 456 -13.30 28.63 -19.70
CA MET A 456 -13.21 27.41 -18.90
C MET A 456 -12.17 27.54 -17.79
N LEU A 457 -10.97 28.03 -18.12
CA LEU A 457 -9.92 28.31 -17.14
C LEU A 457 -10.40 29.30 -16.08
N GLN A 458 -11.08 30.37 -16.49
CA GLN A 458 -11.63 31.34 -15.56
C GLN A 458 -12.66 30.71 -14.60
N GLU A 459 -13.55 29.84 -15.08
CA GLU A 459 -14.49 29.12 -14.22
C GLU A 459 -13.75 28.26 -13.17
N VAL A 460 -12.71 27.53 -13.59
CA VAL A 460 -11.90 26.67 -12.71
C VAL A 460 -11.25 27.49 -11.61
N LEU A 461 -10.57 28.58 -11.98
CA LEU A 461 -9.86 29.43 -11.03
C LEU A 461 -10.82 30.17 -10.08
N ARG A 462 -11.95 30.70 -10.57
CA ARG A 462 -12.98 31.31 -9.71
C ARG A 462 -13.48 30.32 -8.67
N ARG A 463 -13.69 29.06 -9.06
CA ARG A 463 -14.12 28.00 -8.14
C ARG A 463 -13.03 27.57 -7.17
N ARG A 464 -11.77 27.52 -7.62
CA ARG A 464 -10.62 27.20 -6.78
C ARG A 464 -10.43 28.23 -5.67
N PHE A 465 -10.37 29.50 -6.04
CA PHE A 465 -10.11 30.58 -5.09
C PHE A 465 -11.35 30.95 -4.28
N GLY A 466 -12.56 30.74 -4.82
CA GLY A 466 -13.79 30.86 -4.04
C GLY A 466 -13.89 29.85 -2.90
N ARG A 467 -13.29 28.65 -3.04
CA ARG A 467 -13.17 27.68 -1.95
C ARG A 467 -12.09 28.06 -0.94
N LEU A 468 -11.01 28.70 -1.39
CA LEU A 468 -9.98 29.23 -0.49
C LEU A 468 -10.59 30.28 0.44
N ALA A 469 -11.31 31.27 -0.09
CA ALA A 469 -11.95 32.32 0.69
C ALA A 469 -12.90 31.74 1.77
N ARG A 470 -13.69 30.71 1.42
CA ARG A 470 -14.54 29.99 2.39
C ARG A 470 -13.74 29.29 3.49
N SER A 471 -12.59 28.71 3.14
CA SER A 471 -11.69 28.10 4.11
C SER A 471 -11.12 29.13 5.09
N GLU A 472 -10.82 30.34 4.61
CA GLU A 472 -10.35 31.46 5.45
C GLU A 472 -11.46 32.01 6.35
N GLU A 473 -12.71 31.97 5.89
CA GLU A 473 -13.92 32.24 6.70
C GLU A 473 -14.24 31.14 7.73
N GLY A 474 -13.38 30.12 7.86
CA GLY A 474 -13.52 29.04 8.83
C GLY A 474 -14.52 27.94 8.43
N ILE A 475 -14.99 27.92 7.18
CA ILE A 475 -15.84 26.87 6.65
C ILE A 475 -14.95 25.66 6.29
N PRO A 476 -15.18 24.46 6.85
CA PRO A 476 -14.36 23.29 6.56
C PRO A 476 -14.38 22.93 5.08
N GLU A 477 -13.25 23.11 4.40
CA GLU A 477 -13.03 22.73 3.00
C GLU A 477 -12.00 21.59 2.90
N GLU A 478 -11.95 20.93 1.75
CA GLU A 478 -10.97 19.86 1.54
C GLU A 478 -9.53 20.42 1.62
N PRO A 479 -8.56 19.69 2.22
CA PRO A 479 -7.17 20.16 2.40
C PRO A 479 -6.45 20.61 1.12
N SER A 480 -6.99 20.24 -0.03
CA SER A 480 -6.45 20.58 -1.36
C SER A 480 -6.73 22.03 -1.77
N PHE A 481 -7.66 22.71 -1.09
CA PHE A 481 -8.03 24.10 -1.36
C PHE A 481 -7.65 25.08 -0.25
N SER A 482 -7.18 24.58 0.89
CA SER A 482 -6.95 25.35 2.12
C SER A 482 -5.68 26.21 2.13
N HIS A 483 -4.87 26.14 1.09
CA HIS A 483 -3.59 26.87 1.00
C HIS A 483 -3.51 27.65 -0.29
N VAL A 484 -2.98 28.87 -0.23
CA VAL A 484 -2.55 29.64 -1.41
C VAL A 484 -1.31 28.96 -2.01
N PRO A 485 -1.21 28.79 -3.34
CA PRO A 485 0.02 28.31 -3.96
C PRO A 485 1.10 29.40 -3.99
N ASP A 486 2.37 29.01 -3.90
CA ASP A 486 3.52 29.92 -4.02
C ASP A 486 3.84 30.24 -5.49
N LEU A 487 3.38 29.38 -6.41
CA LEU A 487 3.51 29.53 -7.86
C LEU A 487 2.31 28.86 -8.56
N LEU A 488 1.70 29.57 -9.50
CA LEU A 488 0.65 29.03 -10.37
C LEU A 488 1.14 28.93 -11.81
N LEU A 489 1.05 27.73 -12.38
CA LEU A 489 1.34 27.47 -13.78
C LEU A 489 0.05 27.15 -14.54
N VAL A 490 -0.09 27.72 -15.73
CA VAL A 490 -1.20 27.43 -16.65
C VAL A 490 -0.63 26.74 -17.87
N ASP A 491 -1.12 25.55 -18.20
CA ASP A 491 -0.76 24.86 -19.45
C ASP A 491 -1.47 25.57 -20.62
N GLY A 492 -0.77 26.52 -21.22
CA GLY A 492 -1.34 27.49 -22.15
C GLY A 492 -0.44 28.70 -22.34
N GLY A 493 -0.63 29.39 -23.48
CA GLY A 493 0.15 30.57 -23.83
C GLY A 493 -0.34 31.85 -23.14
N LYS A 494 0.07 32.99 -23.70
CA LYS A 494 -0.25 34.34 -23.19
C LYS A 494 -1.74 34.60 -22.98
N GLY A 495 -2.60 34.08 -23.85
CA GLY A 495 -4.06 34.25 -23.73
C GLY A 495 -4.62 33.59 -22.47
N GLN A 496 -4.21 32.35 -22.19
CA GLN A 496 -4.63 31.61 -20.99
C GLN A 496 -4.08 32.26 -19.72
N LEU A 497 -2.82 32.72 -19.76
CA LEU A 497 -2.23 33.50 -18.67
C LEU A 497 -3.04 34.77 -18.37
N SER A 498 -3.36 35.56 -19.40
CA SER A 498 -4.14 36.80 -19.22
C SER A 498 -5.52 36.51 -18.63
N ALA A 499 -6.20 35.46 -19.10
CA ALA A 499 -7.48 35.03 -18.55
C ALA A 499 -7.38 34.60 -17.07
N ALA A 500 -6.31 33.92 -16.69
CA ALA A 500 -6.04 33.55 -15.30
C ALA A 500 -5.81 34.78 -14.42
N ARG A 501 -5.00 35.73 -14.88
CA ARG A 501 -4.68 36.97 -14.15
C ARG A 501 -5.92 37.80 -13.85
N GLU A 502 -6.82 37.97 -14.82
CA GLU A 502 -8.10 38.68 -14.63
C GLU A 502 -8.91 38.10 -13.46
N VAL A 503 -8.97 36.77 -13.35
CA VAL A 503 -9.67 36.11 -12.25
C VAL A 503 -8.94 36.27 -10.92
N MET A 504 -7.61 36.17 -10.92
CA MET A 504 -6.82 36.30 -9.70
C MET A 504 -6.91 37.71 -9.12
N GLU A 505 -6.93 38.74 -9.96
CA GLU A 505 -7.20 40.13 -9.58
C GLU A 505 -8.60 40.30 -8.99
N GLY A 506 -9.64 39.78 -9.65
CA GLY A 506 -11.00 39.85 -9.13
C GLY A 506 -11.25 39.07 -7.84
N MET A 507 -10.39 38.09 -7.52
CA MET A 507 -10.49 37.25 -6.32
C MET A 507 -9.53 37.69 -5.20
N GLY A 508 -8.77 38.78 -5.37
CA GLY A 508 -7.85 39.30 -4.36
C GLY A 508 -6.59 38.43 -4.13
N VAL A 509 -6.20 37.60 -5.10
CA VAL A 509 -5.01 36.71 -5.03
C VAL A 509 -3.99 37.04 -6.13
N ALA A 510 -3.98 38.29 -6.58
CA ALA A 510 -3.11 38.77 -7.67
C ALA A 510 -1.61 38.69 -7.34
N ASP A 511 -1.25 38.63 -6.05
CA ASP A 511 0.14 38.57 -5.58
C ASP A 511 0.82 37.23 -5.85
N VAL A 512 0.04 36.17 -6.13
CA VAL A 512 0.59 34.85 -6.47
C VAL A 512 1.28 34.92 -7.84
N PRO A 513 2.58 34.59 -7.93
CA PRO A 513 3.29 34.52 -9.20
C PRO A 513 2.61 33.53 -10.15
N THR A 514 2.31 33.97 -11.37
CA THR A 514 1.55 33.19 -12.34
C THR A 514 2.22 33.21 -13.70
N PHE A 515 2.44 32.04 -14.29
CA PHE A 515 3.08 31.90 -15.60
C PHE A 515 2.30 30.96 -16.52
N GLY A 516 2.23 31.32 -17.80
CA GLY A 516 1.72 30.42 -18.85
C GLY A 516 2.85 29.55 -19.39
N LEU A 517 2.62 28.25 -19.57
CA LEU A 517 3.59 27.31 -20.10
C LEU A 517 3.13 26.82 -21.48
N ALA A 518 3.86 27.19 -22.53
CA ALA A 518 3.53 26.76 -23.89
C ALA A 518 4.21 25.44 -24.30
N LYS A 519 3.47 24.64 -25.05
CA LYS A 519 3.77 23.23 -25.35
C LYS A 519 4.92 23.01 -26.34
N GLU A 520 5.16 23.91 -27.27
CA GLU A 520 6.08 23.67 -28.40
C GLU A 520 7.56 23.87 -28.03
N GLN A 521 7.87 24.71 -27.03
CA GLN A 521 9.27 25.06 -26.67
C GLN A 521 9.53 25.18 -25.16
N GLU A 522 8.62 24.72 -24.29
CA GLU A 522 8.72 24.91 -22.82
C GLU A 522 8.87 26.38 -22.42
N GLU A 523 8.33 27.28 -23.25
CA GLU A 523 8.42 28.72 -23.03
C GLU A 523 7.46 29.12 -21.91
N LEU A 524 7.98 29.86 -20.94
CA LEU A 524 7.20 30.44 -19.86
C LEU A 524 6.86 31.89 -20.20
N PHE A 525 5.60 32.26 -20.06
CA PHE A 525 5.13 33.63 -20.26
C PHE A 525 4.86 34.26 -18.90
N GLY A 526 5.52 35.39 -18.63
CA GLY A 526 5.27 36.22 -17.46
C GLY A 526 4.18 37.28 -17.71
N PRO A 527 3.53 37.79 -16.65
CA PRO A 527 2.54 38.85 -16.78
C PRO A 527 3.20 40.15 -17.28
N GLY A 528 2.58 40.81 -18.26
CA GLY A 528 3.08 42.08 -18.81
C GLY A 528 4.34 41.97 -19.68
N GLN A 529 4.84 40.76 -19.95
CA GLN A 529 6.04 40.53 -20.76
C GLN A 529 5.67 40.09 -22.19
N SER A 530 6.27 40.74 -23.19
CA SER A 530 6.10 40.38 -24.60
C SER A 530 6.98 39.21 -25.03
N GLU A 531 8.14 39.02 -24.40
CA GLU A 531 9.07 37.94 -24.71
C GLU A 531 8.86 36.75 -23.76
N PRO A 532 8.97 35.50 -24.24
CA PRO A 532 8.95 34.32 -23.38
C PRO A 532 10.24 34.20 -22.56
N ILE A 533 10.10 33.78 -21.31
CA ILE A 533 11.19 33.32 -20.45
C ILE A 533 11.59 31.92 -20.92
N ARG A 534 12.79 31.82 -21.48
CA ARG A 534 13.38 30.56 -21.95
C ARG A 534 14.32 30.02 -20.87
N LEU A 535 13.95 28.90 -20.26
CA LEU A 535 14.84 28.19 -19.35
C LEU A 535 15.92 27.44 -20.16
N PRO A 536 17.19 27.36 -19.69
CA PRO A 536 18.19 26.50 -20.33
C PRO A 536 17.75 25.03 -20.33
N LEU A 537 17.94 24.32 -21.44
CA LEU A 537 17.47 22.93 -21.61
C LEU A 537 18.06 21.94 -20.60
N ASP A 538 19.26 22.25 -20.09
CA ASP A 538 20.00 21.49 -19.08
C ASP A 538 19.78 21.99 -17.64
N SER A 539 18.97 23.05 -17.46
CA SER A 539 18.68 23.60 -16.13
C SER A 539 17.75 22.70 -15.32
N GLU A 540 17.92 22.76 -14.00
CA GLU A 540 17.06 22.04 -13.08
C GLU A 540 15.64 22.63 -13.08
N ALA A 541 15.51 23.96 -13.19
CA ALA A 541 14.24 24.64 -13.38
C ALA A 541 13.44 24.07 -14.57
N MET A 542 14.09 23.87 -15.72
CA MET A 542 13.46 23.30 -16.92
C MET A 542 12.92 21.88 -16.65
N PHE A 543 13.73 21.03 -16.01
CA PHE A 543 13.32 19.67 -15.67
C PHE A 543 12.11 19.63 -14.71
N LEU A 544 12.05 20.54 -13.75
CA LEU A 544 10.90 20.64 -12.83
C LEU A 544 9.63 21.07 -13.55
N VAL A 545 9.72 22.10 -14.39
CA VAL A 545 8.59 22.63 -15.19
C VAL A 545 8.03 21.55 -16.13
N GLN A 546 8.89 20.83 -16.83
CA GLN A 546 8.52 19.68 -17.67
C GLN A 546 7.73 18.63 -16.88
N ARG A 547 8.24 18.22 -15.70
CA ARG A 547 7.57 17.22 -14.85
C ARG A 547 6.19 17.68 -14.38
N ILE A 548 6.05 18.96 -14.04
CA ILE A 548 4.77 19.52 -13.60
C ILE A 548 3.75 19.47 -14.75
N ARG A 549 4.15 19.88 -15.95
CA ARG A 549 3.30 19.85 -17.15
C ARG A 549 2.91 18.45 -17.55
N ASP A 550 3.88 17.53 -17.63
CA ASP A 550 3.63 16.15 -18.02
C ASP A 550 2.66 15.47 -17.05
N GLU A 551 2.76 15.80 -15.76
CA GLU A 551 1.84 15.32 -14.73
C GLU A 551 0.44 15.93 -14.86
N ALA A 552 0.33 17.22 -15.19
CA ALA A 552 -0.94 17.89 -15.48
C ALA A 552 -1.65 17.25 -16.68
N HIS A 553 -0.94 17.11 -17.80
CA HIS A 553 -1.41 16.42 -19.00
C HIS A 553 -1.82 14.97 -18.71
N ARG A 554 -0.97 14.20 -18.00
CA ARG A 554 -1.27 12.79 -17.64
C ARG A 554 -2.56 12.70 -16.83
N PHE A 555 -2.74 13.60 -15.88
CA PHE A 555 -3.92 13.62 -15.01
C PHE A 555 -5.20 13.98 -15.77
N ALA A 556 -5.13 14.92 -16.71
CA ALA A 556 -6.22 15.26 -17.62
C ALA A 556 -6.62 14.08 -18.53
N ILE A 557 -5.65 13.48 -19.22
CA ILE A 557 -5.88 12.34 -20.13
C ILE A 557 -6.51 11.14 -19.39
N THR A 558 -6.04 10.85 -18.17
CA THR A 558 -6.54 9.72 -17.38
C THR A 558 -8.03 9.88 -17.06
N PHE A 559 -8.47 11.09 -16.74
CA PHE A 559 -9.87 11.40 -16.47
C PHE A 559 -10.74 11.25 -17.71
N HIS A 560 -10.27 11.76 -18.85
CA HIS A 560 -10.98 11.60 -20.12
C HIS A 560 -11.16 10.13 -20.52
N ARG A 561 -10.18 9.27 -20.24
CA ARG A 561 -10.34 7.83 -20.47
C ARG A 561 -11.48 7.24 -19.64
N VAL A 562 -11.69 7.71 -18.42
CA VAL A 562 -12.80 7.27 -17.54
C VAL A 562 -14.14 7.85 -18.03
N VAL A 563 -14.17 9.13 -18.39
CA VAL A 563 -15.37 9.83 -18.88
C VAL A 563 -15.84 9.27 -20.23
N ARG A 564 -14.93 9.05 -21.19
CA ARG A 564 -15.27 8.41 -22.49
C ARG A 564 -15.85 7.02 -22.32
N LYS A 565 -15.27 6.19 -21.43
CA LYS A 565 -15.82 4.87 -21.11
C LYS A 565 -17.26 4.96 -20.59
N LYS A 566 -17.57 6.01 -19.83
CA LYS A 566 -18.92 6.23 -19.29
C LYS A 566 -19.91 6.80 -20.32
N HIS A 567 -19.50 7.76 -21.15
CA HIS A 567 -20.37 8.32 -22.19
C HIS A 567 -20.61 7.37 -23.37
N ALA A 568 -19.59 6.64 -23.82
CA ALA A 568 -19.76 5.57 -24.81
C ALA A 568 -20.73 4.49 -24.30
N PHE A 569 -20.74 4.25 -22.98
CA PHE A 569 -21.70 3.35 -22.35
C PHE A 569 -23.12 3.92 -22.28
N GLU A 570 -23.27 5.22 -21.96
CA GLU A 570 -24.59 5.86 -21.91
C GLU A 570 -25.24 5.95 -23.29
N SER A 571 -24.49 6.32 -24.34
CA SER A 571 -24.98 6.46 -25.71
C SER A 571 -25.40 5.16 -26.38
N VAL A 572 -24.76 4.03 -26.07
CA VAL A 572 -25.11 2.72 -26.68
C VAL A 572 -26.35 2.11 -26.03
N LEU A 573 -26.62 2.46 -24.76
CA LEU A 573 -27.81 2.03 -24.01
C LEU A 573 -28.94 3.08 -24.01
N ASP A 574 -28.78 4.16 -24.78
CA ASP A 574 -29.83 5.14 -25.03
C ASP A 574 -30.75 4.62 -26.14
N GLY A 575 -32.07 4.78 -25.95
CA GLY A 575 -33.10 4.30 -26.90
C GLY A 575 -33.72 2.94 -26.55
N ILE A 576 -33.17 2.18 -25.59
CA ILE A 576 -33.74 0.89 -25.16
C ILE A 576 -35.01 1.12 -24.33
N SER A 577 -36.16 0.70 -24.85
CA SER A 577 -37.46 0.83 -24.18
C SER A 577 -37.46 0.14 -22.82
N GLY A 578 -37.82 0.88 -21.76
CA GLY A 578 -37.81 0.39 -20.38
C GLY A 578 -36.44 0.43 -19.69
N LEU A 579 -35.37 0.91 -20.33
CA LEU A 579 -34.04 1.05 -19.71
C LEU A 579 -33.76 2.48 -19.23
N GLY A 580 -34.34 2.85 -18.09
CA GLY A 580 -34.10 4.15 -17.46
C GLY A 580 -32.71 4.30 -16.80
N PRO A 581 -32.34 5.52 -16.37
CA PRO A 581 -31.01 5.86 -15.83
C PRO A 581 -30.63 5.12 -14.53
N VAL A 582 -31.62 4.60 -13.78
CA VAL A 582 -31.38 3.78 -12.58
C VAL A 582 -30.91 2.37 -12.97
N ARG A 583 -31.61 1.74 -13.92
CA ARG A 583 -31.32 0.40 -14.43
C ARG A 583 -29.98 0.37 -15.17
N ARG A 584 -29.68 1.42 -15.95
CA ARG A 584 -28.39 1.61 -16.63
C ARG A 584 -27.21 1.67 -15.67
N ARG A 585 -27.34 2.44 -14.57
CA ARG A 585 -26.30 2.51 -13.53
C ARG A 585 -26.12 1.18 -12.80
N ALA A 586 -27.19 0.41 -12.62
CA ALA A 586 -27.11 -0.92 -12.01
C ALA A 586 -26.33 -1.90 -12.91
N LEU A 587 -26.61 -1.90 -14.22
CA LEU A 587 -25.86 -2.68 -15.20
C LEU A 587 -24.37 -2.29 -15.22
N LEU A 588 -24.06 -1.00 -15.19
CA LEU A 588 -22.66 -0.53 -15.17
C LEU A 588 -21.91 -0.97 -13.91
N ARG A 589 -22.56 -0.94 -12.74
CA ARG A 589 -21.95 -1.38 -11.48
C ARG A 589 -21.64 -2.88 -11.49
N GLN A 590 -22.47 -3.67 -12.15
CA GLN A 590 -22.34 -5.12 -12.15
C GLN A 590 -21.39 -5.63 -13.24
N PHE A 591 -21.47 -5.08 -14.45
CA PHE A 591 -20.72 -5.57 -15.62
C PHE A 591 -19.51 -4.70 -15.98
N GLY A 592 -19.45 -3.45 -15.53
CA GLY A 592 -18.30 -2.56 -15.69
C GLY A 592 -18.05 -2.00 -17.09
N SER A 593 -18.50 -2.66 -18.17
CA SER A 593 -18.34 -2.21 -19.56
C SER A 593 -19.48 -2.67 -20.47
N VAL A 594 -19.68 -2.00 -21.62
CA VAL A 594 -20.68 -2.40 -22.63
C VAL A 594 -20.38 -3.79 -23.19
N GLU A 595 -19.10 -4.08 -23.47
CA GLU A 595 -18.63 -5.39 -23.96
C GLU A 595 -19.09 -6.52 -23.02
N SER A 596 -18.95 -6.29 -21.72
CA SER A 596 -19.36 -7.25 -20.68
C SER A 596 -20.88 -7.45 -20.62
N ILE A 597 -21.67 -6.40 -20.91
CA ILE A 597 -23.14 -6.50 -21.00
C ILE A 597 -23.55 -7.25 -22.27
N ARG A 598 -22.89 -6.97 -23.41
CA ARG A 598 -23.12 -7.67 -24.67
C ARG A 598 -22.84 -9.18 -24.52
N SER A 599 -21.76 -9.54 -23.83
CA SER A 599 -21.42 -10.95 -23.57
C SER A 599 -22.30 -11.62 -22.52
N ALA A 600 -22.99 -10.86 -21.66
CA ALA A 600 -23.79 -11.42 -20.57
C ALA A 600 -25.06 -12.13 -21.11
N SER A 601 -25.46 -13.24 -20.48
CA SER A 601 -26.71 -13.94 -20.84
C SER A 601 -27.95 -13.15 -20.42
N VAL A 602 -29.13 -13.51 -20.95
CA VAL A 602 -30.40 -12.88 -20.53
C VAL A 602 -30.64 -13.11 -19.03
N GLU A 603 -30.29 -14.28 -18.49
CA GLU A 603 -30.38 -14.57 -17.05
C GLU A 603 -29.43 -13.69 -16.23
N GLU A 604 -28.19 -13.49 -16.70
CA GLU A 604 -27.21 -12.64 -16.01
C GLU A 604 -27.64 -11.18 -15.99
N LEU A 605 -28.23 -10.69 -17.08
CA LEU A 605 -28.81 -9.34 -17.15
C LEU A 605 -30.00 -9.19 -16.19
N MET A 606 -30.85 -10.20 -16.08
CA MET A 606 -32.00 -10.21 -15.16
C MET A 606 -31.59 -10.31 -13.68
N ALA A 607 -30.40 -10.82 -13.38
CA ALA A 607 -29.86 -10.80 -12.01
C ALA A 607 -29.60 -9.38 -11.50
N VAL A 608 -29.53 -8.39 -12.39
CA VAL A 608 -29.38 -6.99 -12.02
C VAL A 608 -30.72 -6.43 -11.53
N LYS A 609 -30.72 -5.91 -10.30
CA LYS A 609 -31.91 -5.38 -9.63
C LYS A 609 -32.65 -4.37 -10.53
N GLY A 610 -33.88 -4.72 -10.91
CA GLY A 610 -34.77 -3.89 -11.72
C GLY A 610 -34.73 -4.16 -13.22
N ILE A 611 -33.91 -5.10 -13.71
CA ILE A 611 -33.96 -5.56 -15.10
C ILE A 611 -34.99 -6.69 -15.24
N THR A 612 -36.09 -6.40 -15.92
CA THR A 612 -37.11 -7.40 -16.26
C THR A 612 -36.74 -8.13 -17.54
N ARG A 613 -37.26 -9.35 -17.75
CA ARG A 613 -37.00 -10.14 -18.97
C ARG A 613 -37.19 -9.36 -20.29
N PRO A 614 -38.25 -8.55 -20.47
CA PRO A 614 -38.40 -7.74 -21.69
C PRO A 614 -37.27 -6.73 -21.90
N VAL A 615 -36.73 -6.16 -20.82
CA VAL A 615 -35.64 -5.18 -20.88
C VAL A 615 -34.31 -5.89 -21.16
N ALA A 616 -34.08 -7.07 -20.58
CA ALA A 616 -32.89 -7.87 -20.86
C ALA A 616 -32.83 -8.33 -22.32
N VAL A 617 -33.97 -8.72 -22.91
CA VAL A 617 -34.08 -9.05 -24.33
C VAL A 617 -33.83 -7.82 -25.20
N ALA A 618 -34.47 -6.69 -24.91
CA ALA A 618 -34.23 -5.43 -25.64
C ALA A 618 -32.77 -4.96 -25.59
N ILE A 619 -32.06 -5.22 -24.48
CA ILE A 619 -30.62 -4.99 -24.37
C ILE A 619 -29.82 -5.87 -25.34
N LYS A 620 -30.18 -7.15 -25.46
CA LYS A 620 -29.48 -8.11 -26.34
C LYS A 620 -29.80 -7.92 -27.82
N GLU A 621 -30.92 -7.29 -28.15
CA GLU A 621 -31.28 -6.96 -29.53
C GLU A 621 -30.54 -5.72 -30.04
N ILE A 622 -30.22 -4.77 -29.14
CA ILE A 622 -29.59 -3.50 -29.49
C ILE A 622 -28.06 -3.56 -29.39
N LEU A 623 -27.51 -4.37 -28.47
CA LEU A 623 -26.07 -4.58 -28.29
C LEU A 623 -25.55 -5.73 -29.13
#